data_AF-A0AA97D1Y1-F1
#
_entry.id   AF-A0AA97D1Y1-F1
#
_cell.length_a   1.000
_cell.length_b   1.000
_cell.length_c   1.000
_cell.angle_alpha   90.00
_cell.angle_beta   90.00
_cell.angle_gamma   90.00
#
_symmetry.space_group_name_H-M   'P 1'
#
loop_
_entity.id
_entity.type
_entity.pdbx_description
1 polymer ?
#
loop_
_entity_poly.entity_id
_entity_poly.type
_entity_poly.pdbx_seq_one_letter_code
_entity_poly.pdbx_strand_id
1 'polypeptide(L)'
;MKQLILSIALFTLTGCQLTELIKDPGTIETQLKKQHALAALAINEELDLFLSDQGRQHLFRELAHSLKKPTHSKIVNQDSVTKTRWTATIDDTTLQAFQLQRVGQESIKTNFELMFLDIPVISKNKISLFQAPSPDSAPMGQIAKNELVKVLALELNEEWALIERDNQLIGYAKYADFENTIKKRDFLNSRPYELKVTYDNDLTRDGYVLPIHHIFGLAQCRIVKLQFKRQAIQQQRTINLCQKTPDVWFIDPHHDSATTAN
;
A
#
# COMPACT_ATOMS: atom_id res chain seq x y z
N MET A 1 28.91 -52.71 -17.09
CA MET A 1 28.00 -52.76 -15.93
C MET A 1 27.95 -51.37 -15.30
N LYS A 2 26.74 -50.81 -15.21
CA LYS A 2 26.19 -49.89 -14.18
C LYS A 2 27.02 -48.64 -13.83
N GLN A 3 26.55 -47.46 -14.25
CA GLN A 3 25.80 -46.48 -13.41
C GLN A 3 26.72 -45.85 -12.35
N LEU A 4 27.00 -44.54 -12.38
CA LEU A 4 26.07 -43.48 -12.00
C LEU A 4 26.63 -42.14 -12.51
N ILE A 5 25.91 -41.44 -13.39
CA ILE A 5 26.17 -40.03 -13.65
C ILE A 5 25.32 -39.27 -12.64
N LEU A 6 25.95 -38.75 -11.59
CA LEU A 6 25.31 -37.90 -10.61
C LEU A 6 25.28 -36.47 -11.19
N SER A 7 24.27 -36.18 -11.99
CA SER A 7 23.94 -34.84 -12.44
C SER A 7 23.45 -34.02 -11.25
N ILE A 8 24.37 -33.33 -10.58
CA ILE A 8 24.03 -32.28 -9.62
C ILE A 8 23.49 -31.11 -10.45
N ALA A 9 22.16 -31.09 -10.60
CA ALA A 9 21.45 -29.91 -11.05
C ALA A 9 21.67 -28.81 -10.00
N LEU A 10 22.62 -27.93 -10.28
CA LEU A 10 22.65 -26.60 -9.68
C LEU A 10 21.33 -25.92 -10.04
N PHE A 11 20.36 -26.00 -9.15
CA PHE A 11 19.28 -25.03 -9.09
C PHE A 11 19.92 -23.70 -8.72
N THR A 12 20.31 -22.95 -9.73
CA THR A 12 20.56 -21.53 -9.61
C THR A 12 19.22 -20.90 -9.24
N LEU A 13 18.99 -20.73 -7.95
CA LEU A 13 17.98 -19.84 -7.37
C LEU A 13 18.36 -18.40 -7.77
N THR A 14 18.09 -18.05 -9.03
CA THR A 14 18.14 -16.67 -9.48
C THR A 14 16.89 -15.96 -8.94
N GLY A 15 17.11 -15.03 -8.01
CA GLY A 15 16.14 -13.97 -7.76
C GLY A 15 15.47 -13.94 -6.39
N CYS A 16 16.22 -14.01 -5.30
CA CYS A 16 15.89 -13.24 -4.11
C CYS A 16 17.05 -12.28 -3.85
N GLN A 17 17.17 -11.23 -4.65
CA GLN A 17 17.79 -10.02 -4.13
C GLN A 17 16.80 -9.51 -3.09
N LEU A 18 17.00 -9.92 -1.83
CA LEU A 18 16.52 -9.14 -0.70
C LEU A 18 17.01 -7.72 -0.97
N THR A 19 16.05 -6.87 -1.31
CA THR A 19 16.20 -5.42 -1.45
C THR A 19 17.26 -4.93 -0.48
N GLU A 20 18.33 -4.34 -1.04
CA GLU A 20 19.37 -3.68 -0.26
C GLU A 20 18.71 -2.93 0.88
N LEU A 21 19.10 -3.29 2.11
CA LEU A 21 18.66 -2.61 3.33
C LEU A 21 18.84 -1.11 3.09
N ILE A 22 17.74 -0.40 2.85
CA ILE A 22 17.78 0.99 2.42
C ILE A 22 18.47 1.78 3.53
N LYS A 23 19.70 2.24 3.26
CA LYS A 23 20.56 2.92 4.25
C LYS A 23 20.00 4.27 4.70
N ASP A 24 19.17 4.91 3.86
CA ASP A 24 18.44 6.13 4.19
C ASP A 24 17.04 6.09 3.54
N PRO A 25 16.01 5.62 4.27
CA PRO A 25 14.63 5.62 3.77
C PRO A 25 14.09 7.02 3.47
N GLY A 26 14.78 8.09 3.90
CA GLY A 26 14.28 9.44 3.86
C GLY A 26 14.45 10.20 2.56
N THR A 27 15.59 10.02 1.90
CA THR A 27 15.79 10.49 0.53
C THR A 27 14.85 9.75 -0.43
N ILE A 28 14.64 8.45 -0.19
CA ILE A 28 13.68 7.62 -0.95
C ILE A 28 12.25 8.10 -0.74
N GLU A 29 11.81 8.38 0.49
CA GLU A 29 10.43 8.82 0.75
C GLU A 29 10.08 10.14 0.05
N THR A 30 10.98 11.13 0.10
CA THR A 30 10.72 12.44 -0.53
C THR A 30 10.61 12.30 -2.04
N GLN A 31 11.50 11.49 -2.63
CA GLN A 31 11.44 11.16 -4.04
C GLN A 31 10.16 10.37 -4.38
N LEU A 32 9.77 9.41 -3.55
CA LEU A 32 8.57 8.59 -3.72
C LEU A 32 7.30 9.45 -3.72
N LYS A 33 7.14 10.34 -2.72
CA LYS A 33 6.00 11.26 -2.62
C LYS A 33 5.91 12.16 -3.85
N LYS A 34 7.05 12.70 -4.31
CA LYS A 34 7.12 13.52 -5.53
C LYS A 34 6.75 12.72 -6.78
N GLN A 35 7.32 11.53 -6.96
CA GLN A 35 7.05 10.67 -8.11
C GLN A 35 5.59 10.22 -8.15
N HIS A 36 5.01 9.87 -6.99
CA HIS A 36 3.59 9.57 -6.87
C HIS A 36 2.71 10.73 -7.31
N ALA A 37 3.00 11.95 -6.85
CA ALA A 37 2.23 13.13 -7.23
C ALA A 37 2.31 13.42 -8.74
N LEU A 38 3.50 13.24 -9.34
CA LEU A 38 3.68 13.38 -10.79
C LEU A 38 2.95 12.29 -11.57
N ALA A 39 2.99 11.04 -11.12
CA ALA A 39 2.26 9.93 -11.71
C ALA A 39 0.74 10.17 -11.67
N ALA A 40 0.21 10.56 -10.51
CA ALA A 40 -1.21 10.87 -10.34
C ALA A 40 -1.65 12.02 -11.24
N LEU A 41 -0.86 13.11 -11.33
CA LEU A 41 -1.14 14.23 -12.22
C LEU A 41 -1.17 13.80 -13.69
N ALA A 42 -0.15 13.04 -14.13
CA ALA A 42 -0.07 12.59 -15.51
C ALA A 42 -1.21 11.62 -15.89
N ILE A 43 -1.62 10.73 -14.98
CA ILE A 43 -2.81 9.89 -15.18
C ILE A 43 -4.05 10.77 -15.30
N ASN A 44 -4.19 11.78 -14.43
CA ASN A 44 -5.32 12.67 -14.45
C ASN A 44 -5.44 13.45 -15.78
N GLU A 45 -4.32 14.00 -16.27
CA GLU A 45 -4.25 14.69 -17.56
C GLU A 45 -4.61 13.78 -18.74
N GLU A 46 -4.14 12.52 -18.74
CA GLU A 46 -4.52 11.53 -19.76
C GLU A 46 -6.03 11.23 -19.72
N LEU A 47 -6.59 11.08 -18.51
CA LEU A 47 -8.03 10.86 -18.35
C LEU A 47 -8.84 12.04 -18.87
N ASP A 48 -8.41 13.28 -18.61
CA ASP A 48 -9.06 14.50 -19.09
C ASP A 48 -8.97 14.63 -20.63
N LEU A 49 -7.89 14.16 -21.24
CA LEU A 49 -7.72 14.17 -22.70
C LEU A 49 -8.69 13.22 -23.41
N PHE A 50 -8.98 12.07 -22.80
CA PHE A 50 -9.69 10.96 -23.44
C PHE A 50 -11.13 10.77 -22.99
N LEU A 51 -11.48 11.12 -21.75
CA LEU A 51 -12.78 10.83 -21.15
C LEU A 51 -13.47 12.11 -20.69
N SER A 52 -14.80 12.09 -20.77
CA SER A 52 -15.67 13.02 -20.06
C SER A 52 -15.70 12.71 -18.57
N ASP A 53 -16.21 13.63 -17.74
CA ASP A 53 -16.37 13.39 -16.30
C ASP A 53 -17.21 12.14 -16.00
N GLN A 54 -18.27 11.89 -16.76
CA GLN A 54 -19.08 10.68 -16.62
C GLN A 54 -18.28 9.43 -16.98
N GLY A 55 -17.48 9.49 -18.05
CA GLY A 55 -16.57 8.41 -18.45
C GLY A 55 -15.54 8.10 -17.38
N ARG A 56 -14.94 9.14 -16.76
CA ARG A 56 -13.97 9.01 -15.66
C ARG A 56 -14.59 8.35 -14.44
N GLN A 57 -15.77 8.83 -14.01
CA GLN A 57 -16.50 8.22 -12.89
C GLN A 57 -16.87 6.76 -13.18
N HIS A 58 -17.22 6.43 -14.42
CA HIS A 58 -17.49 5.05 -14.81
C HIS A 58 -16.24 4.18 -14.73
N LEU A 59 -15.11 4.64 -15.30
CA LEU A 59 -13.81 3.96 -15.19
C LEU A 59 -13.43 3.71 -13.73
N PHE A 60 -13.47 4.73 -12.86
CA PHE A 60 -13.09 4.58 -11.45
C PHE A 60 -13.98 3.59 -10.70
N ARG A 61 -15.30 3.56 -10.98
CA ARG A 61 -16.22 2.59 -10.37
C ARG A 61 -15.89 1.16 -10.81
N GLU A 62 -15.65 0.95 -12.09
CA GLU A 62 -15.31 -0.37 -12.64
C GLU A 62 -13.95 -0.87 -12.13
N LEU A 63 -12.96 0.01 -12.05
CA LEU A 63 -11.65 -0.30 -11.45
C LEU A 63 -11.80 -0.64 -9.97
N ALA A 64 -12.52 0.17 -9.19
CA ALA A 64 -12.74 -0.09 -7.76
C ALA A 64 -13.49 -1.41 -7.53
N HIS A 65 -14.43 -1.80 -8.40
CA HIS A 65 -15.11 -3.08 -8.31
C HIS A 65 -14.16 -4.25 -8.64
N SER A 66 -13.35 -4.10 -9.69
CA SER A 66 -12.51 -5.19 -10.20
C SER A 66 -11.23 -5.41 -9.38
N LEU A 67 -10.66 -4.35 -8.80
CA LEU A 67 -9.52 -4.44 -7.87
C LEU A 67 -9.84 -5.24 -6.59
N LYS A 68 -11.11 -5.38 -6.23
CA LYS A 68 -11.54 -6.22 -5.09
C LYS A 68 -11.45 -7.72 -5.38
N LYS A 69 -11.40 -8.12 -6.65
CA LYS A 69 -11.35 -9.54 -7.04
C LYS A 69 -9.89 -9.96 -7.17
N PRO A 70 -9.47 -11.10 -6.61
CA PRO A 70 -8.08 -11.54 -6.64
C PRO A 70 -7.62 -12.05 -8.01
N THR A 71 -8.49 -12.06 -9.02
CA THR A 71 -8.20 -12.63 -10.34
C THR A 71 -7.92 -11.56 -11.38
N HIS A 72 -7.22 -11.96 -12.43
CA HIS A 72 -7.14 -11.21 -13.67
C HIS A 72 -8.52 -10.78 -14.17
N SER A 73 -8.63 -9.54 -14.65
CA SER A 73 -9.88 -9.03 -15.23
C SER A 73 -9.61 -8.07 -16.37
N LYS A 74 -10.52 -8.09 -17.35
CA LYS A 74 -10.50 -7.18 -18.49
C LYS A 74 -11.85 -6.50 -18.61
N ILE A 75 -11.82 -5.18 -18.63
CA ILE A 75 -13.00 -4.32 -18.70
C ILE A 75 -12.88 -3.52 -19.99
N VAL A 76 -13.94 -3.49 -20.80
CA VAL A 76 -13.99 -2.71 -22.03
C VAL A 76 -15.24 -1.85 -21.99
N ASN A 77 -15.10 -0.56 -22.26
CA ASN A 77 -16.23 0.34 -22.35
C ASN A 77 -15.97 1.46 -23.37
N GLN A 78 -16.99 2.27 -23.63
CA GLN A 78 -16.89 3.42 -24.50
C GLN A 78 -17.58 4.61 -23.86
N ASP A 79 -16.86 5.72 -23.75
CA ASP A 79 -17.43 6.97 -23.30
C ASP A 79 -18.47 7.46 -24.32
N SER A 80 -19.70 7.67 -23.85
CA SER A 80 -20.81 8.10 -24.70
C SER A 80 -20.63 9.52 -25.27
N VAL A 81 -19.86 10.38 -24.60
CA VAL A 81 -19.63 11.79 -24.97
C VAL A 81 -18.41 11.89 -25.88
N THR A 82 -17.24 11.48 -25.42
CA THR A 82 -15.99 11.62 -26.20
C THR A 82 -15.83 10.56 -27.29
N LYS A 83 -16.69 9.53 -27.28
CA LYS A 83 -16.63 8.34 -28.14
C LYS A 83 -15.33 7.54 -28.00
N THR A 84 -14.51 7.83 -27.00
CA THR A 84 -13.29 7.06 -26.70
C THR A 84 -13.66 5.68 -26.20
N ARG A 85 -13.13 4.65 -26.84
CA ARG A 85 -13.14 3.29 -26.29
C ARG A 85 -11.98 3.17 -25.32
N TRP A 86 -12.25 2.67 -24.13
CA TRP A 86 -11.21 2.38 -23.16
C TRP A 86 -11.23 0.90 -22.74
N THR A 87 -10.05 0.37 -22.44
CA THR A 87 -9.87 -0.99 -21.90
C THR A 87 -9.01 -0.89 -20.65
N ALA A 88 -9.44 -1.54 -19.58
CA ALA A 88 -8.64 -1.73 -18.38
C ALA A 88 -8.36 -3.22 -18.21
N THR A 89 -7.09 -3.60 -18.18
CA THR A 89 -6.66 -4.96 -17.86
C THR A 89 -5.98 -4.93 -16.50
N ILE A 90 -6.44 -5.73 -15.57
CA ILE A 90 -5.91 -5.82 -14.21
C ILE A 90 -5.27 -7.20 -14.08
N ASP A 91 -3.98 -7.23 -13.77
CA ASP A 91 -3.22 -8.47 -13.57
C ASP A 91 -3.51 -9.07 -12.17
N ASP A 92 -3.00 -10.28 -11.91
CA ASP A 92 -3.17 -10.96 -10.63
C ASP A 92 -2.47 -10.20 -9.48
N THR A 93 -2.89 -10.48 -8.24
CA THR A 93 -2.28 -9.86 -7.05
C THR A 93 -0.86 -10.36 -6.86
N THR A 94 0.06 -9.43 -6.65
CA THR A 94 1.43 -9.70 -6.19
C THR A 94 1.64 -9.16 -4.79
N LEU A 95 2.62 -9.71 -4.07
CA LEU A 95 3.06 -9.18 -2.78
C LEU A 95 4.35 -8.40 -2.97
N GLN A 96 4.38 -7.17 -2.47
CA GLN A 96 5.55 -6.30 -2.51
C GLN A 96 6.01 -6.01 -1.08
N ALA A 97 7.29 -6.20 -0.82
CA ALA A 97 7.89 -5.94 0.49
C ALA A 97 8.23 -4.46 0.66
N PHE A 98 7.99 -3.94 1.86
CA PHE A 98 8.36 -2.60 2.28
C PHE A 98 9.07 -2.65 3.63
N GLN A 99 9.96 -1.71 3.86
CA GLN A 99 10.56 -1.46 5.17
C GLN A 99 10.17 -0.05 5.62
N LEU A 100 9.55 0.06 6.79
CA LEU A 100 9.16 1.32 7.41
C LEU A 100 10.03 1.57 8.64
N GLN A 101 10.34 2.84 8.91
CA GLN A 101 10.92 3.28 10.17
C GLN A 101 9.87 4.04 10.98
N ARG A 102 9.70 3.64 12.24
CA ARG A 102 8.83 4.33 13.20
C ARG A 102 9.51 4.45 14.55
N VAL A 103 9.25 5.56 15.22
CA VAL A 103 9.67 5.74 16.60
C VAL A 103 8.65 5.06 17.50
N GLY A 104 9.06 4.50 18.63
CA GLY A 104 8.12 3.87 19.56
C GLY A 104 8.78 3.42 20.84
N GLN A 105 7.98 2.90 21.77
CA GLN A 105 8.54 2.33 23.00
C GLN A 105 9.42 1.11 22.68
N GLU A 106 10.53 0.95 23.40
CA GLU A 106 11.52 -0.13 23.17
C GLU A 106 10.91 -1.53 23.23
N SER A 107 9.92 -1.72 24.11
CA SER A 107 9.34 -3.04 24.36
C SER A 107 8.37 -3.54 23.28
N ILE A 108 8.05 -2.72 22.27
CA ILE A 108 7.20 -3.13 21.15
C ILE A 108 8.00 -4.07 20.23
N LYS A 109 7.48 -5.27 19.99
CA LYS A 109 8.10 -6.26 19.10
C LYS A 109 7.60 -6.06 17.66
N THR A 110 8.49 -5.99 16.68
CA THR A 110 8.13 -5.73 15.26
C THR A 110 8.54 -6.85 14.30
N ASN A 111 9.06 -7.96 14.83
CA ASN A 111 9.55 -9.10 14.07
C ASN A 111 8.43 -10.12 13.74
N PHE A 112 7.30 -9.62 13.22
CA PHE A 112 6.16 -10.42 12.81
C PHE A 112 5.89 -10.27 11.31
N GLU A 113 5.12 -11.20 10.74
CA GLU A 113 4.66 -11.10 9.37
C GLU A 113 3.49 -10.12 9.30
N LEU A 114 3.73 -8.96 8.68
CA LEU A 114 2.80 -7.84 8.69
C LEU A 114 2.32 -7.49 7.28
N MET A 115 1.04 -7.17 7.14
CA MET A 115 0.43 -6.51 5.99
C MET A 115 0.26 -5.03 6.29
N PHE A 116 0.85 -4.15 5.48
CA PHE A 116 0.70 -2.70 5.68
C PHE A 116 -0.66 -2.18 5.23
N LEU A 117 -1.23 -1.29 6.04
CA LEU A 117 -2.51 -0.61 5.80
C LEU A 117 -2.32 0.92 5.83
N ASP A 118 -1.70 1.46 6.88
CA ASP A 118 -1.50 2.90 7.08
C ASP A 118 -2.80 3.72 6.93
N ILE A 119 -3.79 3.41 7.76
CA ILE A 119 -5.13 4.02 7.73
C ILE A 119 -5.56 4.62 9.08
N PRO A 120 -6.22 5.79 9.10
CA PRO A 120 -6.88 6.30 10.29
C PRO A 120 -8.13 5.49 10.65
N VAL A 121 -8.23 5.10 11.91
CA VAL A 121 -9.37 4.39 12.50
C VAL A 121 -9.80 5.04 13.81
N ILE A 122 -11.05 4.82 14.20
CA ILE A 122 -11.59 5.26 15.48
C ILE A 122 -11.89 4.07 16.38
N SER A 123 -11.53 4.15 17.65
CA SER A 123 -11.80 3.09 18.63
C SER A 123 -13.28 3.03 19.02
N LYS A 124 -13.88 1.84 18.98
CA LYS A 124 -15.29 1.61 19.37
C LYS A 124 -15.49 1.69 20.88
N ASN A 125 -14.47 1.26 21.62
CA ASN A 125 -14.43 1.18 23.08
C ASN A 125 -13.06 1.61 23.59
N LYS A 126 -12.88 1.55 24.91
CA LYS A 126 -11.56 1.62 25.52
C LYS A 126 -10.80 0.33 25.21
N ILE A 127 -9.60 0.43 24.64
CA ILE A 127 -8.84 -0.71 24.12
C ILE A 127 -7.51 -0.81 24.87
N SER A 128 -7.10 -2.03 25.25
CA SER A 128 -5.78 -2.29 25.82
C SER A 128 -4.75 -2.51 24.72
N LEU A 129 -3.55 -1.97 24.93
CA LEU A 129 -2.39 -2.14 24.06
C LEU A 129 -1.41 -3.16 24.64
N PHE A 130 -0.77 -3.90 23.75
CA PHE A 130 0.14 -4.99 24.09
C PHE A 130 1.48 -4.87 23.35
N GLN A 131 2.55 -5.46 23.91
CA GLN A 131 3.89 -5.44 23.30
C GLN A 131 4.01 -6.27 22.01
N ALA A 132 3.08 -7.19 21.79
CA ALA A 132 3.10 -8.18 20.71
C ALA A 132 1.66 -8.56 20.33
N PRO A 133 1.40 -9.14 19.14
CA PRO A 133 0.08 -9.58 18.69
C PRO A 133 -0.36 -10.87 19.43
N SER A 134 -0.56 -10.77 20.74
CA SER A 134 -0.95 -11.91 21.58
C SER A 134 -1.65 -11.40 22.84
N PRO A 135 -2.72 -12.09 23.29
CA PRO A 135 -3.41 -11.73 24.54
C PRO A 135 -2.54 -11.97 25.78
N ASP A 136 -1.53 -12.83 25.70
CA ASP A 136 -0.61 -13.16 26.80
C ASP A 136 0.61 -12.21 26.86
N SER A 137 0.71 -11.30 25.90
CA SER A 137 1.77 -10.30 25.86
C SER A 137 1.61 -9.28 26.98
N ALA A 138 2.71 -8.65 27.41
CA ALA A 138 2.65 -7.65 28.46
C ALA A 138 1.85 -6.42 28.00
N PRO A 139 0.97 -5.88 28.86
CA PRO A 139 0.20 -4.68 28.56
C PRO A 139 1.10 -3.44 28.57
N MET A 140 0.84 -2.49 27.68
CA MET A 140 1.66 -1.27 27.51
C MET A 140 0.90 0.02 27.80
N GLY A 141 -0.41 0.01 27.60
CA GLY A 141 -1.20 1.23 27.64
C GLY A 141 -2.62 1.00 27.14
N GLN A 142 -3.32 2.09 26.88
CA GLN A 142 -4.71 2.06 26.46
C GLN A 142 -5.01 3.15 25.42
N ILE A 143 -5.99 2.87 24.58
CA ILE A 143 -6.64 3.83 23.69
C ILE A 143 -8.00 4.15 24.30
N ALA A 144 -8.32 5.44 24.43
CA ALA A 144 -9.61 5.88 24.92
C ALA A 144 -10.71 5.51 23.90
N LYS A 145 -11.97 5.47 24.35
CA LYS A 145 -13.11 5.31 23.43
C LYS A 145 -13.23 6.54 22.52
N ASN A 146 -13.61 6.33 21.25
CA ASN A 146 -13.77 7.37 20.22
C ASN A 146 -12.47 8.13 19.92
N GLU A 147 -11.32 7.52 20.18
CA GLU A 147 -10.03 8.10 19.90
C GLU A 147 -9.61 7.76 18.46
N LEU A 148 -9.15 8.78 17.73
CA LEU A 148 -8.61 8.61 16.39
C LEU A 148 -7.15 8.17 16.50
N VAL A 149 -6.83 7.02 15.94
CA VAL A 149 -5.46 6.49 15.85
C VAL A 149 -5.20 5.98 14.44
N LYS A 150 -3.98 5.57 14.13
CA LYS A 150 -3.62 4.97 12.84
C LYS A 150 -3.31 3.49 13.02
N VAL A 151 -3.91 2.64 12.20
CA VAL A 151 -3.49 1.25 12.03
C VAL A 151 -2.41 1.24 10.97
N LEU A 152 -1.17 0.95 11.39
CA LEU A 152 -0.03 0.89 10.49
C LEU A 152 -0.02 -0.41 9.71
N ALA A 153 -0.22 -1.53 10.40
CA ALA A 153 -0.16 -2.86 9.83
C ALA A 153 -1.11 -3.82 10.55
N LEU A 154 -1.46 -4.92 9.88
CA LEU A 154 -2.11 -6.09 10.47
C LEU A 154 -1.15 -7.28 10.48
N GLU A 155 -1.25 -8.15 11.47
CA GLU A 155 -0.72 -9.51 11.36
C GLU A 155 -1.43 -10.25 10.22
N LEU A 156 -0.78 -11.25 9.59
CA LEU A 156 -1.35 -12.00 8.46
C LEU A 156 -2.72 -12.64 8.72
N ASN A 157 -3.06 -12.97 9.98
CA ASN A 157 -4.38 -13.50 10.36
C ASN A 157 -5.45 -12.40 10.52
N GLU A 158 -5.08 -11.14 10.34
CA GLU A 158 -5.91 -9.94 10.47
C GLU A 158 -6.54 -9.73 11.86
N GLU A 159 -6.11 -10.45 12.90
CA GLU A 159 -6.65 -10.29 14.25
C GLU A 159 -6.03 -9.08 14.96
N TRP A 160 -4.72 -8.94 14.86
CA TRP A 160 -3.95 -7.93 15.58
C TRP A 160 -3.46 -6.82 14.66
N ALA A 161 -3.65 -5.58 15.11
CA ALA A 161 -3.22 -4.37 14.45
C ALA A 161 -2.06 -3.72 15.22
N LEU A 162 -1.00 -3.36 14.51
CA LEU A 162 0.06 -2.49 15.02
C LEU A 162 -0.43 -1.04 14.94
N ILE A 163 -0.49 -0.38 16.09
CA ILE A 163 -1.09 0.95 16.23
C ILE A 163 -0.02 2.03 16.33
N GLU A 164 -0.28 3.12 15.62
CA GLU A 164 0.48 4.34 15.63
C GLU A 164 -0.40 5.50 16.11
N ARG A 165 0.15 6.35 16.98
CA ARG A 165 -0.45 7.61 17.44
C ARG A 165 0.64 8.67 17.42
N ASP A 166 0.33 9.83 16.85
CA ASP A 166 1.28 10.96 16.74
C ASP A 166 2.64 10.53 16.17
N ASN A 167 2.62 9.75 15.08
CA ASN A 167 3.80 9.15 14.42
C ASN A 167 4.66 8.19 15.26
N GLN A 168 4.14 7.76 16.42
CA GLN A 168 4.81 6.83 17.32
C GLN A 168 4.06 5.50 17.42
N LEU A 169 4.79 4.38 17.41
CA LEU A 169 4.22 3.08 17.74
C LEU A 169 3.83 3.07 19.22
N ILE A 170 2.60 2.68 19.49
CA ILE A 170 2.06 2.59 20.85
C ILE A 170 1.71 1.15 21.28
N GLY A 171 1.76 0.19 20.35
CA GLY A 171 1.61 -1.24 20.63
C GLY A 171 0.60 -1.91 19.70
N TYR A 172 0.21 -3.13 20.07
CA TYR A 172 -0.76 -3.95 19.35
C TYR A 172 -2.13 -3.94 20.01
N ALA A 173 -3.19 -4.01 19.21
CA ALA A 173 -4.57 -4.14 19.66
C ALA A 173 -5.36 -5.03 18.69
N LYS A 174 -6.51 -5.56 19.12
CA LYS A 174 -7.38 -6.32 18.22
C LYS A 174 -8.01 -5.40 17.18
N TYR A 175 -7.91 -5.75 15.90
CA TYR A 175 -8.40 -4.91 14.80
C TYR A 175 -9.93 -4.76 14.83
N ALA A 176 -10.64 -5.80 15.29
CA ALA A 176 -12.10 -5.79 15.42
C ALA A 176 -12.64 -4.68 16.34
N ASP A 177 -11.82 -4.14 17.25
CA ASP A 177 -12.21 -3.08 18.18
C ASP A 177 -12.20 -1.68 17.54
N PHE A 178 -11.78 -1.57 16.27
CA PHE A 178 -11.73 -0.32 15.52
C PHE A 178 -12.80 -0.23 14.44
N GLU A 179 -13.15 1.00 14.09
CA GLU A 179 -13.98 1.34 12.93
C GLU A 179 -13.15 2.19 11.96
N ASN A 180 -13.20 1.83 10.68
CA ASN A 180 -12.48 2.57 9.64
C ASN A 180 -13.15 3.92 9.38
N THR A 181 -12.37 5.00 9.39
CA THR A 181 -12.88 6.36 9.15
C THR A 181 -12.86 6.75 7.67
N ILE A 182 -12.11 6.03 6.83
CA ILE A 182 -11.98 6.32 5.41
C ILE A 182 -13.24 5.87 4.67
N LYS A 183 -14.02 6.84 4.18
CA LYS A 183 -14.95 6.62 3.06
C LYS A 183 -14.14 6.43 1.78
N LYS A 184 -14.56 5.50 0.92
CA LYS A 184 -13.93 5.15 -0.37
C LYS A 184 -13.14 6.32 -0.97
N ARG A 185 -11.85 6.10 -1.24
CA ARG A 185 -10.96 7.06 -1.91
C ARG A 185 -10.53 6.50 -3.25
N ASP A 186 -10.51 7.34 -4.27
CA ASP A 186 -9.90 6.94 -5.53
C ASP A 186 -8.37 6.85 -5.38
N PHE A 187 -7.73 6.14 -6.31
CA PHE A 187 -6.31 5.82 -6.24
C PHE A 187 -5.36 6.96 -6.62
N LEU A 188 -5.85 8.00 -7.31
CA LEU A 188 -5.11 9.23 -7.60
C LEU A 188 -4.92 10.08 -6.35
N ASN A 189 -5.87 10.00 -5.41
CA ASN A 189 -5.88 10.83 -4.19
C ASN A 189 -5.35 10.10 -2.95
N SER A 190 -5.04 8.81 -3.08
CA SER A 190 -4.55 7.98 -1.98
C SER A 190 -3.03 8.01 -1.95
N ARG A 191 -2.46 8.50 -0.85
CA ARG A 191 -1.01 8.66 -0.68
C ARG A 191 -0.32 7.31 -0.44
N PRO A 192 0.94 7.14 -0.85
CA PRO A 192 1.75 5.95 -0.53
C PRO A 192 2.04 5.82 0.97
N TYR A 193 2.70 4.74 1.36
CA TYR A 193 3.20 4.58 2.73
C TYR A 193 4.27 5.61 3.05
N GLU A 194 4.24 6.13 4.28
CA GLU A 194 5.33 6.95 4.81
C GLU A 194 6.45 6.03 5.27
N LEU A 195 7.60 6.06 4.59
CA LEU A 195 8.68 5.10 4.81
C LEU A 195 9.52 5.43 6.05
N LYS A 196 9.58 6.69 6.47
CA LYS A 196 10.27 7.13 7.69
C LYS A 196 9.44 8.09 8.52
N VAL A 197 9.96 8.38 9.71
CA VAL A 197 9.49 9.50 10.54
C VAL A 197 10.00 10.80 9.91
N THR A 198 9.08 11.71 9.61
CA THR A 198 9.38 12.99 8.92
C THR A 198 9.69 14.15 9.85
N TYR A 199 9.52 13.99 11.17
CA TYR A 199 9.61 15.09 12.12
C TYR A 199 10.62 14.79 13.23
N ASP A 200 11.63 15.64 13.36
CA ASP A 200 12.68 15.56 14.40
C ASP A 200 12.10 15.68 15.82
N ASN A 201 10.95 16.33 15.95
CA ASN A 201 10.27 16.58 17.23
C ASN A 201 9.55 15.33 17.78
N ASP A 202 9.33 14.31 16.94
CA ASP A 202 8.59 13.09 17.29
C ASP A 202 9.52 11.99 17.85
N LEU A 203 10.83 12.26 17.92
CA LEU A 203 11.85 11.36 18.46
C LEU A 203 11.83 11.28 19.99
N THR A 204 11.10 12.16 20.67
CA THR A 204 11.11 12.22 22.14
C THR A 204 9.71 12.15 22.74
N ARG A 205 9.61 11.54 23.92
CA ARG A 205 8.41 11.55 24.76
C ARG A 205 8.82 11.73 26.21
N ASP A 206 8.20 12.70 26.88
CA ASP A 206 8.48 13.04 28.29
C ASP A 206 9.99 13.29 28.57
N GLY A 207 10.72 13.81 27.58
CA GLY A 207 12.17 14.08 27.67
C GLY A 207 13.09 12.92 27.31
N TYR A 208 12.55 11.76 26.94
CA TYR A 208 13.34 10.57 26.55
C TYR A 208 13.36 10.38 25.04
N VAL A 209 14.54 10.10 24.48
CA VAL A 209 14.69 9.69 23.07
C VAL A 209 14.14 8.27 22.93
N LEU A 210 13.13 8.13 22.08
CA LEU A 210 12.49 6.85 21.78
C LEU A 210 13.29 6.11 20.69
N PRO A 211 13.41 4.78 20.79
CA PRO A 211 14.09 3.99 19.77
C PRO A 211 13.35 4.01 18.42
N ILE A 212 14.13 3.88 17.35
CA ILE A 212 13.63 3.68 15.99
C ILE A 212 13.47 2.19 15.74
N HIS A 213 12.24 1.79 15.44
CA HIS A 213 11.86 0.46 15.00
C HIS A 213 11.92 0.35 13.49
N HIS A 214 12.58 -0.72 13.01
CA HIS A 214 12.52 -1.14 11.62
C HIS A 214 11.43 -2.19 11.48
N ILE A 215 10.41 -1.89 10.69
CA ILE A 215 9.23 -2.73 10.51
C ILE A 215 9.25 -3.24 9.08
N PHE A 216 9.26 -4.56 8.94
CA PHE A 216 9.14 -5.22 7.65
C PHE A 216 7.71 -5.69 7.45
N GLY A 217 7.18 -5.49 6.26
CA GLY A 217 5.83 -5.90 5.93
C GLY A 217 5.61 -5.95 4.44
N LEU A 218 4.43 -6.44 4.07
CA LEU A 218 4.01 -6.67 2.71
C LEU A 218 2.82 -5.75 2.37
N ALA A 219 2.68 -5.43 1.09
CA ALA A 219 1.45 -4.87 0.55
C ALA A 219 1.01 -5.69 -0.66
N GLN A 220 -0.31 -5.82 -0.83
CA GLN A 220 -0.88 -6.40 -2.03
C GLN A 220 -0.84 -5.36 -3.14
N CYS A 221 -0.24 -5.69 -4.27
CA CYS A 221 -0.16 -4.80 -5.43
C CYS A 221 -0.74 -5.47 -6.68
N ARG A 222 -1.16 -4.64 -7.63
CA ARG A 222 -1.76 -5.05 -8.89
C ARG A 222 -1.33 -4.11 -10.00
N ILE A 223 -1.01 -4.69 -11.14
CA ILE A 223 -0.75 -3.91 -12.36
C ILE A 223 -2.07 -3.67 -13.09
N VAL A 224 -2.35 -2.41 -13.39
CA VAL A 224 -3.48 -1.96 -14.20
C VAL A 224 -2.96 -1.39 -15.50
N LYS A 225 -3.33 -1.99 -16.63
CA LYS A 225 -3.03 -1.51 -17.97
C LYS A 225 -4.27 -0.82 -18.53
N LEU A 226 -4.20 0.50 -18.67
CA LEU A 226 -5.23 1.32 -19.30
C LEU A 226 -4.87 1.53 -20.78
N GLN A 227 -5.86 1.38 -21.64
CA GLN A 227 -5.75 1.69 -23.06
C GLN A 227 -6.92 2.58 -23.46
N PHE A 228 -6.64 3.70 -24.12
CA PHE A 228 -7.62 4.61 -24.68
C PHE A 228 -7.46 4.66 -26.18
N LYS A 229 -8.58 4.57 -26.91
CA LYS A 229 -8.63 4.64 -28.36
C LYS A 229 -9.73 5.60 -28.80
N ARG A 230 -9.35 6.68 -29.48
CA ARG A 230 -10.26 7.66 -30.09
C ARG A 230 -9.75 8.01 -31.48
N GLN A 231 -10.54 7.68 -32.51
CA GLN A 231 -10.15 7.85 -33.91
C GLN A 231 -8.80 7.15 -34.21
N ALA A 232 -7.81 7.89 -34.72
CA ALA A 232 -6.45 7.39 -34.99
C ALA A 232 -5.54 7.40 -33.74
N ILE A 233 -5.93 8.08 -32.65
CA ILE A 233 -5.09 8.23 -31.47
C ILE A 233 -5.28 7.03 -30.54
N GLN A 234 -4.17 6.40 -30.16
CA GLN A 234 -4.14 5.35 -29.14
C GLN A 234 -3.12 5.68 -28.05
N GLN A 235 -3.57 5.65 -26.80
CA GLN A 235 -2.73 5.81 -25.61
C GLN A 235 -2.79 4.55 -24.77
N GLN A 236 -1.65 4.11 -24.26
CA GLN A 236 -1.58 3.05 -23.27
C GLN A 236 -0.79 3.52 -22.05
N ARG A 237 -1.24 3.11 -20.86
CA ARG A 237 -0.53 3.33 -19.61
C ARG A 237 -0.56 2.09 -18.73
N THR A 238 0.54 1.82 -18.05
CA THR A 238 0.66 0.76 -17.05
C THR A 238 0.85 1.42 -15.69
N ILE A 239 0.01 1.07 -14.73
CA ILE A 239 -0.02 1.65 -13.38
C ILE A 239 0.14 0.51 -12.38
N ASN A 240 1.06 0.62 -11.42
CA ASN A 240 1.10 -0.28 -10.27
C ASN A 240 0.28 0.32 -9.13
N LEU A 241 -0.74 -0.39 -8.67
CA LEU A 241 -1.58 0.00 -7.56
C LEU A 241 -1.33 -0.91 -6.37
N CYS A 242 -0.96 -0.34 -5.23
CA CYS A 242 -0.80 -1.07 -3.99
C CYS A 242 -1.93 -0.76 -3.02
N GLN A 243 -2.42 -1.78 -2.34
CA GLN A 243 -3.58 -1.73 -1.47
C GLN A 243 -3.18 -1.28 -0.07
N LYS A 244 -3.94 -0.33 0.48
CA LYS A 244 -3.98 0.00 1.92
C LYS A 244 -5.15 -0.71 2.59
N THR A 245 -6.31 -0.74 1.96
CA THR A 245 -7.50 -1.51 2.41
C THR A 245 -8.27 -2.00 1.19
N PRO A 246 -9.26 -2.91 1.34
CA PRO A 246 -10.09 -3.36 0.21
C PRO A 246 -10.65 -2.24 -0.69
N ASP A 247 -10.87 -1.05 -0.14
CA ASP A 247 -11.44 0.12 -0.82
C ASP A 247 -10.43 1.28 -1.05
N VAL A 248 -9.17 1.13 -0.66
CA VAL A 248 -8.15 2.20 -0.77
C VAL A 248 -6.88 1.63 -1.37
N TRP A 249 -6.52 2.16 -2.53
CA TRP A 249 -5.36 1.79 -3.32
C TRP A 249 -4.55 3.04 -3.62
N PHE A 250 -3.24 2.97 -3.69
CA PHE A 250 -2.38 4.09 -4.10
C PHE A 250 -1.49 3.70 -5.27
N ILE A 251 -1.05 4.68 -6.04
CA ILE A 251 -0.07 4.48 -7.11
C ILE A 251 1.32 4.29 -6.51
N ASP A 252 1.93 3.14 -6.76
CA ASP A 252 3.36 2.94 -6.53
C ASP A 252 4.14 3.37 -7.81
N PRO A 253 4.88 4.49 -7.76
CA PRO A 253 5.43 5.10 -8.96
C PRO A 253 6.64 4.34 -9.56
N HIS A 254 7.18 3.32 -8.90
CA HIS A 254 8.33 2.56 -9.40
C HIS A 254 8.07 1.83 -10.72
N HIS A 255 6.79 1.62 -11.08
CA HIS A 255 6.38 0.82 -12.25
C HIS A 255 5.37 1.54 -13.16
N ASP A 256 5.22 2.86 -13.04
CA ASP A 256 4.33 3.65 -13.90
C ASP A 256 5.00 3.98 -15.25
N SER A 257 4.31 3.70 -16.36
CA SER A 257 4.82 3.96 -17.71
C SER A 257 3.70 4.24 -18.71
N ALA A 258 3.95 5.19 -19.63
CA ALA A 258 3.00 5.59 -20.67
C ALA A 258 3.61 5.42 -22.06
N THR A 259 2.78 5.08 -23.06
CA THR A 259 3.19 4.94 -24.46
C THR A 259 2.08 5.42 -25.38
N THR A 260 2.44 6.26 -26.36
CA THR A 260 1.52 6.82 -27.35
C THR A 260 1.85 6.23 -28.72
N ALA A 261 0.83 5.75 -29.43
CA ALA A 261 0.95 5.33 -30.83
C ALA A 261 0.04 6.21 -31.70
N ASN A 262 0.61 6.75 -32.77
CA ASN A 262 -0.08 7.54 -33.80
C ASN A 262 -0.40 6.67 -35.03
#